data_AF-A0A9C8L985-F1
#
_entry.id   AF-A0A9C8L985-F1
#
_cell.length_a   1.000
_cell.length_b   1.000
_cell.length_c   1.000
_cell.angle_alpha   90.00
_cell.angle_beta   90.00
_cell.angle_gamma   90.00
#
_symmetry.space_group_name_H-M   'P 1'
#
loop_
_entity.id
_entity.type
_entity.pdbx_description
1 polymer ?
#
loop_
_entity_poly.entity_id
_entity_poly.type
_entity_poly.pdbx_seq_one_letter_code
_entity_poly.pdbx_strand_id
1 'polypeptide(L)' 'MNLQHVRQESRDAARQRLYRQAIAIALGGNLLLAVIKSAVAWFSGSSAVFSDAANSISDVLYSLLMAGGLY' A
#
# COMPACT_ATOMS: atom_id res chain seq x y z
N MET A 1 27.69 -1.77 -35.46
CA MET A 1 27.20 -1.86 -34.06
C MET A 1 26.36 -0.62 -33.78
N ASN A 2 25.04 -0.76 -33.58
CA ASN A 2 24.15 0.38 -33.30
C ASN A 2 24.05 0.54 -31.78
N LEU A 3 24.63 1.61 -31.24
CA LEU A 3 24.53 1.97 -29.82
C LEU A 3 23.12 2.47 -29.55
N GLN A 4 22.22 1.59 -29.10
CA GLN A 4 20.93 1.99 -28.57
C GLN A 4 21.17 2.75 -27.26
N HIS A 5 21.05 4.08 -27.32
CA HIS A 5 21.00 4.92 -26.13
C HIS A 5 19.79 4.48 -25.30
N VAL A 6 20.05 3.84 -24.15
CA VAL A 6 19.02 3.60 -23.14
C VAL A 6 18.55 4.98 -22.70
N ARG A 7 17.32 5.32 -23.09
CA ARG A 7 16.70 6.61 -22.76
C ARG A 7 16.71 6.70 -21.24
N GLN A 8 17.50 7.60 -20.68
CA GLN A 8 17.47 7.87 -19.25
C GLN A 8 16.09 8.44 -18.96
N GLU A 9 15.20 7.61 -18.41
CA GLU A 9 13.89 8.02 -17.90
C GLU A 9 14.13 9.12 -16.87
N SER A 10 13.98 10.37 -17.31
CA SER A 10 13.88 11.52 -16.44
C SER A 10 12.66 11.29 -15.56
N ARG A 11 12.87 11.00 -14.27
CA ARG A 11 11.81 10.81 -13.27
C ARG A 11 10.78 11.93 -13.42
N ASP A 12 9.64 11.60 -14.01
CA ASP A 12 8.57 12.56 -14.24
C ASP A 12 7.97 12.95 -12.89
N ALA A 13 8.28 14.16 -12.43
CA ALA A 13 7.89 14.64 -11.11
C ALA A 13 6.37 14.67 -10.93
N ALA A 14 5.61 14.87 -12.01
CA ALA A 14 4.16 14.82 -11.97
C ALA A 14 3.66 13.40 -11.68
N ARG A 15 4.23 12.39 -12.35
CA ARG A 15 3.93 10.97 -12.07
C ARG A 15 4.34 10.57 -10.66
N GLN A 16 5.50 10.99 -10.18
CA GLN A 16 5.94 10.67 -8.82
C GLN A 16 4.99 11.24 -7.76
N ARG A 17 4.45 12.45 -7.98
CA ARG A 17 3.44 13.04 -7.09
C ARG A 17 2.14 12.23 -7.06
N LEU A 18 1.69 11.73 -8.22
CA LEU A 18 0.51 10.85 -8.31
C LEU A 18 0.74 9.54 -7.56
N TYR A 19 1.91 8.91 -7.71
CA TYR A 19 2.25 7.68 -6.97
C TYR A 19 2.25 7.92 -5.45
N ARG A 20 2.84 9.03 -4.99
CA ARG A 20 2.83 9.38 -3.56
C ARG A 20 1.40 9.58 -3.03
N GLN A 21 0.53 10.22 -3.81
CA GLN A 21 -0.88 10.39 -3.44
C GLN A 21 -1.62 9.06 -3.39
N ALA A 22 -1.45 8.20 -4.39
CA ALA A 22 -2.08 6.88 -4.44
C ALA A 22 -1.65 6.01 -3.24
N ILE A 23 -0.36 6.00 -2.91
CA ILE A 23 0.17 5.28 -1.75
C ILE A 23 -0.38 5.86 -0.44
N ALA A 24 -0.45 7.19 -0.31
CA ALA A 24 -1.00 7.81 0.90
C ALA A 24 -2.49 7.44 1.11
N ILE A 25 -3.28 7.44 0.03
CA ILE A 25 -4.69 7.03 0.07
C ILE A 25 -4.82 5.55 0.41
N ALA A 26 -4.05 4.69 -0.27
CA ALA A 26 -4.07 3.24 -0.03
C ALA A 26 -3.67 2.90 1.41
N LEU A 27 -2.59 3.49 1.90
CA LEU A 27 -2.10 3.26 3.25
C LEU A 27 -3.10 3.76 4.31
N GLY A 28 -3.63 4.97 4.15
CA GLY A 28 -4.64 5.51 5.06
C GLY A 28 -5.93 4.67 5.06
N GLY A 29 -6.41 4.29 3.88
CA GLY A 29 -7.62 3.46 3.73
C GLY A 29 -7.46 2.07 4.34
N ASN A 30 -6.37 1.37 4.00
CA ASN A 30 -6.10 0.03 4.52
C ASN A 30 -5.85 0.05 6.04
N LEU A 31 -5.20 1.09 6.57
CA LEU A 31 -4.97 1.20 8.01
C LEU A 31 -6.28 1.40 8.77
N LEU A 32 -7.13 2.29 8.29
CA LEU A 32 -8.47 2.50 8.87
C LEU A 32 -9.30 1.21 8.81
N LEU A 33 -9.29 0.52 7.67
CA LEU A 33 -10.02 -0.74 7.49
C LEU A 33 -9.49 -1.83 8.44
N ALA A 34 -8.17 -1.95 8.56
CA ALA A 34 -7.52 -2.92 9.45
C ALA A 34 -7.86 -2.67 10.92
N VAL A 35 -7.89 -1.41 11.36
CA VAL A 35 -8.30 -1.04 12.72
C VAL A 35 -9.75 -1.44 12.98
N ILE A 36 -10.67 -1.11 12.07
CA ILE A 36 -12.09 -1.47 12.21
C ILE A 36 -12.26 -2.98 12.25
N LYS A 37 -11.68 -3.72 11.30
CA LYS A 37 -11.78 -5.20 11.27
C LYS A 37 -11.18 -5.83 12.52
N SER A 38 -10.05 -5.33 13.00
CA SER A 38 -9.41 -5.84 14.23
C SER A 38 -10.30 -5.60 15.45
N ALA A 39 -10.93 -4.42 15.56
CA ALA A 39 -11.89 -4.15 16.62
C ALA A 39 -13.10 -5.09 16.54
N VAL A 40 -13.69 -5.27 15.35
CA VAL A 40 -14.82 -6.18 15.14
C VAL A 40 -14.42 -7.64 15.42
N ALA A 41 -13.24 -8.07 15.01
CA ALA A 41 -12.73 -9.41 15.30
C ALA A 41 -12.62 -9.65 16.81
N TRP A 42 -12.12 -8.66 17.55
CA TRP A 42 -11.99 -8.73 19.00
C TRP A 42 -13.35 -8.85 19.70
N PHE A 43 -14.34 -8.05 19.28
CA PHE A 43 -15.69 -8.11 19.86
C PHE A 43 -16.47 -9.36 19.43
N SER A 44 -16.29 -9.83 18.20
CA SER A 44 -17.04 -10.96 17.65
C SER A 44 -16.51 -12.32 18.13
N GLY A 45 -15.23 -12.43 18.49
CA GLY A 45 -14.58 -13.71 18.79
C GLY A 45 -14.52 -14.68 17.60
N SER A 46 -14.83 -14.20 16.39
CA SER A 46 -14.92 -15.03 15.19
C SER A 46 -13.56 -15.17 14.50
N SER A 47 -13.11 -16.42 14.34
CA SER A 47 -11.88 -16.73 13.60
C SER A 47 -11.92 -16.27 12.13
N ALA A 48 -13.11 -16.23 11.52
CA ALA A 48 -13.27 -15.74 10.16
C ALA A 48 -12.97 -14.24 10.06
N VAL A 49 -13.48 -13.45 11.01
CA VAL A 49 -13.24 -11.99 11.06
C VAL A 49 -11.79 -11.70 11.45
N PHE A 50 -11.18 -12.53 12.30
CA PHE A 50 -9.76 -12.43 12.62
C PHE A 50 -8.88 -12.66 11.38
N SER A 51 -9.20 -13.68 10.56
CA SER A 51 -8.50 -13.92 9.30
C SER A 51 -8.65 -12.73 8.32
N ASP A 52 -9.83 -12.13 8.27
CA ASP A 52 -10.10 -10.98 7.41
C ASP A 52 -9.38 -9.70 7.91
N ALA A 53 -9.25 -9.53 9.23
CA ALA A 53 -8.43 -8.48 9.84
C ALA A 53 -6.95 -8.67 9.52
N ALA A 54 -6.42 -9.89 9.63
CA ALA A 54 -5.03 -10.22 9.27
C ALA A 54 -4.73 -9.95 7.79
N ASN A 55 -5.69 -10.20 6.89
CA ASN A 55 -5.55 -9.85 5.48
C ASN A 55 -5.43 -8.32 5.30
N SER A 56 -6.29 -7.55 5.96
CA SER A 56 -6.23 -6.10 5.89
C SER A 56 -4.93 -5.51 6.46
N ILE A 57 -4.32 -6.16 7.47
CA ILE A 57 -2.99 -5.79 7.99
C ILE A 57 -1.91 -6.02 6.93
N SER A 58 -2.01 -7.11 6.16
CA SER A 58 -1.10 -7.38 5.04
C SER A 58 -1.16 -6.28 3.98
N ASP A 59 -2.35 -5.75 3.69
CA ASP A 59 -2.53 -4.64 2.75
C ASP A 59 -1.85 -3.35 3.23
N VAL A 60 -1.86 -3.09 4.55
CA VAL A 60 -1.11 -1.97 5.16
C VAL A 60 0.39 -2.16 5.00
N LEU A 61 0.90 -3.36 5.32
CA LEU A 61 2.32 -3.69 5.18
C LEU A 61 2.79 -3.55 3.72
N TYR A 62 1.99 -4.03 2.77
CA TYR A 62 2.30 -3.89 1.35
C TYR A 62 2.36 -2.42 0.93
N SER A 63 1.42 -1.60 1.41
CA SER A 63 1.38 -0.17 1.16
C SER A 63 2.60 0.56 1.73
N LEU A 64 3.09 0.14 2.91
CA LEU A 64 4.33 0.64 3.52
C LEU A 64 5.56 0.27 2.69
N LEU A 65 5.65 -0.97 2.19
CA LEU A 65 6.74 -1.41 1.33
C LEU A 65 6.77 -0.64 0.01
N MET A 66 5.61 -0.41 -0.61
CA MET A 66 5.51 0.44 -1.81
C MET A 66 5.93 1.88 -1.52
N ALA A 67 5.53 2.45 -0.37
CA ALA A 67 5.99 3.77 0.04
C ALA A 67 7.52 3.80 0.15
N GLY A 68 8.11 2.83 0.84
CA GLY A 68 9.56 2.70 1.01
C GLY A 68 10.32 2.56 -0.30
N GLY A 69 9.77 1.87 -1.32
CA GLY A 69 10.40 1.77 -2.63
C GLY A 69 10.29 3.02 -3.52
N LEU A 70 9.35 3.92 -3.22
CA LEU A 70 9.12 5.15 -3.99
C LEU A 70 9.97 6.34 -3.50
N TYR A 71 10.33 6.35 -2.22
CA TYR A 71 11.20 7.35 -1.61
C TYR A 71 12.68 6.99 -1.81
#